data_AF-A0A842LLZ5-F1
#
_entry.id   AF-A0A842LLZ5-F1
#
_cell.length_a   1.000
_cell.length_b   1.000
_cell.length_c   1.000
_cell.angle_alpha   90.00
_cell.angle_beta   90.00
_cell.angle_gamma   90.00
#
_symmetry.space_group_name_H-M   'P 1'
#
loop_
_entity.id
_entity.type
_entity.pdbx_description
1 polymer ?
#
loop_
_entity_poly.entity_id
_entity_poly.type
_entity_poly.pdbx_seq_one_letter_code
_entity_poly.pdbx_strand_id
1 'polypeptide(L)'
;GSIKLERSFLLFFISSSFLVSMTSLGHLLSKLLPISEWNFYVLAIGIISGFSLMAIFTTAFPERLLHSALLSAIYPSISALSLHFLGLSEILPLSLAITAVSITLSALLIKYLDSPLRTFGISGFEFVYHFLEHGESGSNGMEEILKRIGEDVTVPVTVLSFWNSDEIIGALVIPSVHPGPFGEIGGGNLPKIISSSFPFPVLVAHGTCNHDFNPVSRDEIGKIISAVDRAIKNSERFSLASQPVRIQEGSVKMLAQRFGDSVLMTVTTSPETMEDIELGAGIAVCYAAKSKGYREASLIDAHNCGEPYSKDIMPGDRRVLQMLASAERAGEMLKNAEMHRLKVGFGFHPKIGERNEGFGDDGIKAMVVETGGIRTAYVVIDGNNMVRGLRERILESLPVECAEIMTTDNHVVNLKGGEIFVGSKGEASRIIDACVKAVEDAMSNMRDAEVSMKTEFVENIRVFGPGKSSILSAIGSATLSAGKGLAIYALISAISLSLLAFLLL
;
A
#
# COMPACT_ATOMS: atom_id res chain seq x y z
N GLY A 1 -4.90 25.18 -9.14
CA GLY A 1 -5.78 26.28 -9.58
C GLY A 1 -6.03 26.25 -11.07
N SER A 2 -4.96 26.36 -11.88
CA SER A 2 -5.01 26.44 -13.35
C SER A 2 -5.61 25.20 -14.05
N ILE A 3 -5.19 24.00 -13.66
CA ILE A 3 -5.62 22.73 -14.30
C ILE A 3 -7.14 22.50 -14.20
N LYS A 4 -7.77 22.95 -13.11
CA LYS A 4 -9.21 22.81 -12.90
C LYS A 4 -10.02 23.77 -13.76
N LEU A 5 -9.49 24.98 -14.00
CA LEU A 5 -10.11 25.96 -14.89
C LEU A 5 -10.07 25.44 -16.34
N GLU A 6 -8.94 24.89 -16.77
CA GLU A 6 -8.76 24.32 -18.12
C GLU A 6 -9.73 23.17 -18.41
N ARG A 7 -9.95 22.26 -17.46
CA ARG A 7 -10.89 21.13 -17.63
C ARG A 7 -12.35 21.60 -17.75
N SER A 8 -12.76 22.63 -16.99
CA SER A 8 -14.10 23.21 -17.11
C SER A 8 -14.30 23.98 -18.43
N PHE A 9 -13.27 24.70 -18.91
CA PHE A 9 -13.30 25.36 -20.22
C PHE A 9 -13.30 24.37 -21.39
N LEU A 10 -12.57 23.26 -21.28
CA LEU A 10 -12.61 22.19 -22.28
C LEU A 10 -14.00 21.55 -22.36
N LEU A 11 -14.62 21.30 -21.21
CA LEU A 11 -15.98 20.78 -21.15
C LEU A 11 -16.99 21.76 -21.76
N PHE A 12 -16.81 23.07 -21.50
CA PHE A 12 -17.59 24.13 -22.13
C PHE A 12 -17.48 24.05 -23.66
N PHE A 13 -16.25 24.04 -24.16
CA PHE A 13 -15.96 24.04 -25.58
C PHE A 13 -16.56 22.80 -26.28
N ILE A 14 -16.32 21.61 -25.75
CA ILE A 14 -16.85 20.35 -26.31
C ILE A 14 -18.39 20.37 -26.32
N SER A 15 -19.02 20.77 -25.21
CA SER A 15 -20.48 20.80 -25.08
C SER A 15 -21.11 21.78 -26.07
N SER A 16 -20.55 22.98 -26.19
CA SER A 16 -21.03 24.00 -27.12
C SER A 16 -20.80 23.59 -28.58
N SER A 17 -19.64 23.04 -28.92
CA SER A 17 -19.37 22.53 -30.27
C SER A 17 -20.32 21.40 -30.64
N PHE A 18 -20.58 20.46 -29.74
CA PHE A 18 -21.51 19.35 -29.98
C PHE A 18 -22.94 19.85 -30.21
N LEU A 19 -23.42 20.81 -29.40
CA LEU A 19 -24.73 21.41 -29.60
C LEU A 19 -24.87 22.02 -31.00
N VAL A 20 -23.91 22.85 -31.39
CA VAL A 20 -23.91 23.54 -32.70
C VAL A 20 -23.85 22.53 -33.85
N SER A 21 -23.02 21.49 -33.74
CA SER A 21 -22.93 20.44 -34.76
C SER A 21 -24.24 19.68 -34.91
N MET A 22 -24.86 19.29 -33.80
CA MET A 22 -26.12 18.54 -33.81
C MET A 22 -27.28 19.37 -34.35
N THR A 23 -27.39 20.65 -33.97
CA THR A 23 -28.43 21.53 -34.50
C THR A 23 -28.23 21.84 -35.98
N SER A 24 -26.99 22.04 -36.42
CA SER A 24 -26.67 22.26 -37.84
C SER A 24 -26.98 21.02 -38.68
N LEU A 25 -26.68 19.84 -38.16
CA LEU A 25 -27.05 18.56 -38.78
C LEU A 25 -28.57 18.41 -38.84
N GLY A 26 -29.27 18.74 -37.75
CA GLY A 26 -30.73 18.73 -37.70
C GLY A 26 -31.37 19.64 -38.73
N HIS A 27 -30.84 20.85 -38.93
CA HIS A 27 -31.29 21.79 -39.96
C HIS A 27 -31.07 21.27 -41.39
N LEU A 28 -30.00 20.51 -41.63
CA LEU A 28 -29.75 19.91 -42.94
C LEU A 28 -30.70 18.74 -43.19
N LEU A 29 -30.89 17.87 -42.20
CA LEU A 29 -31.72 16.68 -42.30
C LEU A 29 -33.21 16.98 -42.30
N SER A 30 -33.66 18.05 -41.64
CA SER A 30 -35.07 18.49 -41.67
C SER A 30 -35.53 18.90 -43.07
N LYS A 31 -34.61 19.25 -43.97
CA LYS A 31 -34.89 19.50 -45.39
C LYS A 31 -35.06 18.22 -46.22
N LEU A 32 -34.57 17.08 -45.71
CA LEU A 32 -34.51 15.80 -46.43
C LEU A 32 -35.46 14.76 -45.85
N LEU A 33 -35.80 14.87 -44.57
CA LEU A 33 -36.62 13.94 -43.81
C LEU A 33 -37.75 14.70 -43.10
N PRO A 34 -38.90 14.06 -42.84
CA PRO A 34 -40.02 14.67 -42.11
C PRO A 34 -39.74 14.71 -40.60
N ILE A 35 -38.60 15.28 -40.21
CA ILE A 35 -38.13 15.38 -38.82
C ILE A 35 -37.79 16.84 -38.57
N SER A 36 -38.33 17.39 -37.48
CA SER A 36 -38.05 18.77 -37.10
C SER A 36 -36.60 18.93 -36.67
N GLU A 37 -35.97 20.04 -37.04
CA GLU A 37 -34.62 20.42 -36.56
C GLU A 37 -34.56 20.52 -35.03
N TRP A 38 -35.71 20.77 -34.39
CA TRP A 38 -35.87 20.83 -32.94
C TRP A 38 -35.72 19.49 -32.24
N ASN A 39 -36.01 18.37 -32.92
CA ASN A 39 -35.80 17.04 -32.35
C ASN A 39 -34.29 16.82 -32.11
N PHE A 40 -33.44 17.26 -33.04
CA PHE A 40 -31.98 17.19 -32.90
C PHE A 40 -31.42 18.13 -31.83
N TYR A 41 -32.04 19.29 -31.64
CA TYR A 41 -31.71 20.20 -30.54
C TYR A 41 -32.01 19.58 -29.17
N VAL A 42 -33.21 18.99 -29.02
CA VAL A 42 -33.62 18.29 -27.79
C VAL A 42 -32.72 17.08 -27.52
N LEU A 43 -32.34 16.35 -28.57
CA LEU A 43 -31.38 15.26 -28.49
C LEU A 43 -30.00 15.74 -27.96
N ALA A 44 -29.51 16.85 -28.50
CA ALA A 44 -28.23 17.41 -28.11
C ALA A 44 -28.22 17.89 -26.64
N ILE A 45 -29.29 18.55 -26.19
CA ILE A 45 -29.39 19.04 -24.80
C ILE A 45 -29.38 17.91 -23.79
N GLY A 46 -30.13 16.84 -24.01
CA GLY A 46 -30.16 15.76 -23.03
C GLY A 46 -28.83 14.99 -23.00
N ILE A 47 -28.14 14.83 -24.14
CA ILE A 47 -26.77 14.29 -24.19
C ILE A 47 -25.79 15.21 -23.43
N ILE A 48 -25.82 16.52 -23.69
CA ILE A 48 -24.95 17.50 -23.01
C ILE A 48 -25.23 17.55 -21.52
N SER A 49 -26.50 17.46 -21.10
CA SER A 49 -26.88 17.41 -19.69
C SER A 49 -26.29 16.18 -19.02
N GLY A 50 -26.36 15.00 -19.67
CA GLY A 50 -25.71 13.77 -19.21
C GLY A 50 -24.18 13.88 -19.11
N PHE A 51 -23.53 14.43 -20.15
CA PHE A 51 -22.07 14.65 -20.15
C PHE A 51 -21.60 15.66 -19.10
N SER A 52 -22.35 16.75 -18.92
CA SER A 52 -22.04 17.79 -17.93
C SER A 52 -22.13 17.23 -16.51
N LEU A 53 -23.08 16.33 -16.25
CA LEU A 53 -23.22 15.62 -14.98
C LEU A 53 -22.11 14.58 -14.77
N MET A 54 -21.63 13.91 -15.82
CA MET A 54 -20.45 13.04 -15.76
C MET A 54 -19.17 13.83 -15.45
N ALA A 55 -19.06 15.05 -15.95
CA ALA A 55 -17.95 15.93 -15.61
C ALA A 55 -17.98 16.38 -14.14
N ILE A 56 -19.18 16.62 -13.59
CA ILE A 56 -19.36 16.87 -12.14
C ILE A 56 -18.88 15.66 -11.34
N PHE A 57 -19.24 14.44 -11.76
CA PHE A 57 -18.85 13.19 -11.11
C PHE A 57 -17.32 13.02 -11.00
N THR A 58 -16.58 13.47 -12.01
CA THR A 58 -15.12 13.34 -12.05
C THR A 58 -14.36 14.51 -11.41
N THR A 59 -15.04 15.62 -11.10
CA THR A 59 -14.37 16.88 -10.69
C THR A 59 -14.88 17.51 -9.39
N ALA A 60 -16.04 17.10 -8.86
CA ALA A 60 -16.67 17.80 -7.73
C ALA A 60 -16.35 17.16 -6.37
N PHE A 61 -15.88 17.99 -5.44
CA PHE A 61 -15.92 17.71 -4.00
C PHE A 61 -17.37 17.58 -3.51
N PRO A 62 -17.64 16.80 -2.45
CA PRO A 62 -18.95 16.77 -1.79
C PRO A 62 -19.46 18.16 -1.39
N GLU A 63 -18.57 19.06 -0.93
CA GLU A 63 -18.93 20.43 -0.54
C GLU A 63 -19.20 21.36 -1.73
N ARG A 64 -18.76 20.97 -2.92
CA ARG A 64 -18.94 21.76 -4.16
C ARG A 64 -19.96 21.13 -5.09
N LEU A 65 -20.66 20.09 -4.65
CA LEU A 65 -21.72 19.46 -5.42
C LEU A 65 -22.77 20.47 -5.88
N LEU A 66 -23.13 21.41 -5.00
CA LEU A 66 -24.03 22.51 -5.32
C LEU A 66 -23.44 23.44 -6.39
N HIS A 67 -22.17 23.85 -6.26
CA HIS A 67 -21.50 24.71 -7.24
C HIS A 67 -21.39 24.02 -8.61
N SER A 68 -21.01 22.75 -8.62
CA SER A 68 -20.87 21.98 -9.85
C SER A 68 -22.23 21.70 -10.48
N ALA A 69 -23.27 21.38 -9.70
CA ALA A 69 -24.65 21.28 -10.18
C ALA A 69 -25.14 22.62 -10.77
N LEU A 70 -24.88 23.75 -10.10
CA LEU A 70 -25.17 25.08 -10.63
C LEU A 70 -24.44 25.33 -11.96
N LEU A 71 -23.16 24.99 -12.07
CA LEU A 71 -22.40 25.10 -13.32
C LEU A 71 -22.97 24.23 -14.44
N SER A 72 -23.42 23.01 -14.13
CA SER A 72 -24.09 22.15 -15.14
C SER A 72 -25.45 22.68 -15.56
N ALA A 73 -26.14 23.41 -14.68
CA ALA A 73 -27.42 24.04 -14.98
C ALA A 73 -27.27 25.32 -15.81
N ILE A 74 -26.09 25.95 -15.86
CA ILE A 74 -25.84 27.14 -16.68
C ILE A 74 -26.05 26.83 -18.17
N TYR A 75 -25.57 25.69 -18.67
CA TYR A 75 -25.67 25.38 -20.12
C TYR A 75 -27.10 25.21 -20.60
N PRO A 76 -27.95 24.37 -19.95
CA PRO A 76 -29.36 24.31 -20.30
C PRO A 76 -30.07 25.64 -20.13
N SER A 77 -29.71 26.44 -19.12
CA SER A 77 -30.33 27.74 -18.86
C SER A 77 -30.02 28.77 -19.96
N ILE A 78 -28.77 28.85 -20.43
CA ILE A 78 -28.39 29.71 -21.56
C ILE A 78 -29.06 29.23 -22.85
N SER A 79 -29.11 27.91 -23.05
CA SER A 79 -29.76 27.31 -24.22
C SER A 79 -31.27 27.60 -24.24
N ALA A 80 -31.93 27.44 -23.10
CA ALA A 80 -33.33 27.75 -22.87
C ALA A 80 -33.64 29.25 -23.09
N LEU A 81 -32.79 30.14 -22.60
CA LEU A 81 -32.91 31.58 -22.83
C LEU A 81 -32.76 31.93 -24.32
N SER A 82 -31.83 31.27 -25.02
CA SER A 82 -31.63 31.46 -26.46
C SER A 82 -32.86 31.02 -27.27
N LEU A 83 -33.51 29.91 -26.90
CA LEU A 83 -34.77 29.47 -27.52
C LEU A 83 -35.90 30.49 -27.36
N HIS A 84 -36.00 31.11 -26.18
CA HIS A 84 -37.01 32.12 -25.92
C HIS A 84 -36.84 33.33 -26.85
N PHE A 85 -35.61 33.83 -27.02
CA PHE A 85 -35.32 34.94 -27.93
C PHE A 85 -35.50 34.58 -29.41
N LEU A 86 -35.41 33.30 -29.77
CA LEU A 86 -35.67 32.81 -31.13
C LEU A 86 -37.16 32.53 -31.40
N GLY A 87 -38.06 32.80 -30.44
CA GLY A 87 -39.50 32.63 -30.61
C GLY A 87 -40.01 31.20 -30.45
N LEU A 88 -39.22 30.32 -29.83
CA LEU A 88 -39.47 28.87 -29.73
C LEU A 88 -39.93 28.46 -28.34
N SER A 89 -40.86 29.23 -27.78
CA SER A 89 -41.37 29.02 -26.42
C SER A 89 -42.06 27.67 -26.22
N GLU A 90 -42.46 26.98 -27.29
CA GLU A 90 -43.16 25.69 -27.22
C GLU A 90 -42.24 24.53 -26.81
N ILE A 91 -40.94 24.60 -27.12
CA ILE A 91 -39.96 23.54 -26.82
C ILE A 91 -39.29 23.74 -25.46
N LEU A 92 -39.38 24.96 -24.92
CA LEU A 92 -38.80 25.37 -23.66
C LEU A 92 -39.22 24.47 -22.46
N PRO A 93 -40.51 24.12 -22.25
CA PRO A 93 -40.91 23.27 -21.13
C PRO A 93 -40.31 21.87 -21.20
N LEU A 94 -40.21 21.29 -22.40
CA LEU A 94 -39.65 19.96 -22.61
C LEU A 94 -38.13 19.97 -22.36
N SER A 95 -37.43 21.00 -22.84
CA SER A 95 -35.99 21.18 -22.59
C SER A 95 -35.69 21.31 -21.09
N LEU A 96 -36.47 22.13 -20.36
CA LEU A 96 -36.32 22.28 -18.91
C LEU A 96 -36.64 20.99 -18.16
N ALA A 97 -37.67 20.24 -18.58
CA ALA A 97 -38.05 18.96 -17.98
C ALA A 97 -36.93 17.92 -18.13
N ILE A 98 -36.34 17.79 -19.31
CA ILE A 98 -35.23 16.86 -19.56
C ILE A 98 -34.03 17.21 -18.66
N THR A 99 -33.66 18.48 -18.60
CA THR A 99 -32.58 18.94 -17.73
C THR A 99 -32.87 18.64 -16.25
N ALA A 100 -34.08 18.94 -15.78
CA ALA A 100 -34.47 18.69 -14.38
C ALA A 100 -34.42 17.21 -14.03
N VAL A 101 -34.92 16.33 -14.92
CA VAL A 101 -34.86 14.87 -14.75
C VAL A 101 -33.41 14.39 -14.74
N SER A 102 -32.57 14.86 -15.67
CA SER A 102 -31.14 14.49 -15.70
C SER A 102 -30.44 14.90 -14.40
N ILE A 103 -30.61 16.13 -13.92
CA ILE A 103 -30.02 16.61 -12.66
C ILE A 103 -30.50 15.76 -11.48
N THR A 104 -31.80 15.47 -11.41
CA THR A 104 -32.40 14.70 -10.30
C THR A 104 -31.88 13.27 -10.27
N LEU A 105 -31.88 12.58 -11.41
CA LEU A 105 -31.38 11.21 -11.53
C LEU A 105 -29.91 11.15 -11.11
N SER A 106 -29.08 12.11 -11.54
CA SER A 106 -27.67 12.18 -11.14
C SER A 106 -27.48 12.48 -9.65
N ALA A 107 -28.27 13.36 -9.04
CA ALA A 107 -28.19 13.64 -7.61
C ALA A 107 -28.54 12.39 -6.77
N LEU A 108 -29.59 11.66 -7.17
CA LEU A 108 -29.95 10.38 -6.56
C LEU A 108 -28.84 9.33 -6.73
N LEU A 109 -28.18 9.33 -7.90
CA LEU A 109 -27.05 8.46 -8.21
C LEU A 109 -25.86 8.69 -7.31
N ILE A 110 -25.47 9.96 -7.15
CA ILE A 110 -24.35 10.38 -6.30
C ILE A 110 -24.65 10.00 -4.86
N LYS A 111 -25.87 10.28 -4.39
CA LYS A 111 -26.30 9.89 -3.04
C LYS A 111 -26.24 8.38 -2.83
N TYR A 112 -26.70 7.59 -3.80
CA TYR A 112 -26.64 6.12 -3.74
C TYR A 112 -25.19 5.62 -3.70
N LEU A 113 -24.29 6.20 -4.50
CA LEU A 113 -22.89 5.79 -4.58
C LEU A 113 -22.06 6.20 -3.37
N ASP A 114 -22.37 7.35 -2.78
CA ASP A 114 -21.66 7.83 -1.60
C ASP A 114 -22.15 7.15 -0.31
N SER A 115 -23.37 6.59 -0.32
CA SER A 115 -24.01 6.00 0.85
C SER A 115 -23.19 4.90 1.55
N PRO A 116 -22.57 3.93 0.85
CA PRO A 116 -21.81 2.86 1.51
C PRO A 116 -20.63 3.41 2.33
N LEU A 117 -19.91 4.40 1.77
CA LEU A 117 -18.74 5.01 2.39
C LEU A 117 -19.08 5.93 3.56
N ARG A 118 -20.23 6.61 3.49
CA ARG A 118 -20.68 7.46 4.59
C ARG A 118 -20.90 6.68 5.88
N THR A 119 -21.18 5.38 5.80
CA THR A 119 -21.25 4.48 6.96
C THR A 119 -19.90 4.37 7.70
N PHE A 120 -18.79 4.56 6.99
CA PHE A 120 -17.43 4.58 7.53
C PHE A 120 -16.94 6.00 7.85
N GLY A 121 -17.82 7.01 7.80
CA GLY A 121 -17.46 8.40 8.06
C GLY A 121 -16.69 9.10 6.94
N ILE A 122 -16.57 8.47 5.75
CA ILE A 122 -15.85 9.02 4.59
C ILE A 122 -16.82 9.21 3.43
N SER A 123 -16.56 10.17 2.54
CA SER A 123 -17.18 10.17 1.21
C SER A 123 -16.34 9.37 0.22
N GLY A 124 -16.95 8.45 -0.51
CA GLY A 124 -16.24 7.68 -1.55
C GLY A 124 -15.62 8.55 -2.62
N PHE A 125 -16.29 9.64 -2.94
CA PHE A 125 -15.80 10.65 -3.86
C PHE A 125 -14.58 11.37 -3.32
N GLU A 126 -14.60 11.74 -2.04
CA GLU A 126 -13.44 12.35 -1.36
C GLU A 126 -12.24 11.40 -1.40
N PHE A 127 -12.46 10.10 -1.14
CA PHE A 127 -11.42 9.07 -1.21
C PHE A 127 -10.83 8.93 -2.61
N VAL A 128 -11.66 8.70 -3.64
CA VAL A 128 -11.19 8.55 -5.02
C VAL A 128 -10.50 9.83 -5.51
N TYR A 129 -11.05 10.99 -5.19
CA TYR A 129 -10.46 12.28 -5.56
C TYR A 129 -9.05 12.44 -4.98
N HIS A 130 -8.89 12.27 -3.67
CA HIS A 130 -7.58 12.44 -3.04
C HIS A 130 -6.59 11.34 -3.42
N PHE A 131 -7.07 10.14 -3.77
CA PHE A 131 -6.22 9.09 -4.34
C PHE A 131 -5.65 9.50 -5.70
N LEU A 132 -6.49 10.02 -6.60
CA LEU A 132 -6.08 10.52 -7.91
C LEU A 132 -5.17 11.76 -7.80
N GLU A 133 -5.51 12.70 -6.90
CA GLU A 133 -4.74 13.91 -6.67
C GLU A 133 -3.35 13.61 -6.08
N HIS A 134 -3.23 12.60 -5.22
CA HIS A 134 -1.94 12.11 -4.74
C HIS A 134 -1.10 11.55 -5.89
N GLY A 135 -1.68 10.75 -6.78
CA GLY A 135 -0.98 10.22 -7.95
C GLY A 135 -0.50 11.30 -8.94
N GLU A 136 -1.24 12.39 -9.10
CA GLU A 136 -0.88 13.50 -10.01
C GLU A 136 0.07 14.53 -9.37
N SER A 137 -0.05 14.81 -8.07
CA SER A 137 0.57 15.97 -7.42
C SER A 137 1.24 15.71 -6.07
N GLY A 138 1.22 14.47 -5.57
CA GLY A 138 1.77 14.11 -4.27
C GLY A 138 1.01 14.72 -3.08
N SER A 139 -0.26 15.08 -3.25
CA SER A 139 -1.04 15.76 -2.20
C SER A 139 -1.22 14.90 -0.94
N ASN A 140 -1.24 15.55 0.23
CA ASN A 140 -1.47 14.88 1.52
C ASN A 140 -2.96 14.66 1.85
N GLY A 141 -3.88 14.97 0.93
CA GLY A 141 -5.31 14.91 1.22
C GLY A 141 -5.79 13.49 1.57
N MET A 142 -5.13 12.45 1.04
CA MET A 142 -5.41 11.06 1.41
C MET A 142 -5.07 10.78 2.88
N GLU A 143 -3.96 11.31 3.38
CA GLU A 143 -3.57 11.09 4.79
C GLU A 143 -4.60 11.70 5.75
N GLU A 144 -5.22 12.82 5.43
CA GLU A 144 -6.28 13.41 6.26
C GLU A 144 -7.53 12.54 6.33
N ILE A 145 -7.89 11.84 5.25
CA ILE A 145 -8.95 10.83 5.28
C ILE A 145 -8.53 9.67 6.19
N LEU A 146 -7.33 9.12 5.97
CA LEU A 146 -6.81 7.98 6.72
C LEU A 146 -6.69 8.30 8.21
N LYS A 147 -6.26 9.51 8.58
CA LYS A 147 -6.23 9.99 9.96
C LYS A 147 -7.62 10.02 10.59
N ARG A 148 -8.68 10.36 9.86
CA ARG A 148 -10.05 10.37 10.42
C ARG A 148 -10.56 8.97 10.75
N ILE A 149 -10.23 7.98 9.94
CA ILE A 149 -10.74 6.59 10.10
C ILE A 149 -9.79 5.65 10.82
N GLY A 150 -8.52 6.00 10.93
CA GLY A 150 -7.52 5.17 11.56
C GLY A 150 -7.75 5.04 13.05
N GLU A 151 -7.18 3.98 13.61
CA GLU A 151 -7.29 3.61 15.01
C GLU A 151 -5.93 3.68 15.68
N ASP A 152 -5.93 4.12 16.93
CA ASP A 152 -4.75 4.10 17.78
C ASP A 152 -4.53 2.68 18.30
N VAL A 153 -3.37 2.13 18.02
CA VAL A 153 -2.97 0.79 18.46
C VAL A 153 -1.65 0.84 19.21
N THR A 154 -1.27 -0.28 19.82
CA THR A 154 0.06 -0.49 20.38
C THR A 154 0.73 -1.63 19.64
N VAL A 155 1.92 -1.38 19.10
CA VAL A 155 2.67 -2.36 18.30
C VAL A 155 4.08 -2.54 18.86
N PRO A 156 4.62 -3.76 18.84
CA PRO A 156 6.00 -4.00 19.22
C PRO A 156 6.96 -3.54 18.11
N VAL A 157 8.12 -3.03 18.52
CA VAL A 157 9.28 -2.81 17.68
C VAL A 157 10.46 -3.46 18.37
N THR A 158 11.01 -4.50 17.77
CA THR A 158 12.19 -5.18 18.31
C THR A 158 13.43 -4.65 17.63
N VAL A 159 14.46 -4.36 18.43
CA VAL A 159 15.76 -3.92 17.93
C VAL A 159 16.83 -4.86 18.45
N LEU A 160 17.63 -5.41 17.53
CA LEU A 160 18.92 -6.00 17.84
C LEU A 160 19.99 -4.96 17.53
N SER A 161 20.73 -4.52 18.53
CA SER A 161 21.82 -3.55 18.38
C SER A 161 23.16 -4.20 18.70
N PHE A 162 24.15 -3.95 17.86
CA PHE A 162 25.49 -4.50 18.01
C PHE A 162 26.49 -3.40 18.30
N TRP A 163 27.38 -3.67 19.25
CA TRP A 163 28.26 -2.68 19.84
C TRP A 163 29.69 -3.19 19.87
N ASN A 164 30.65 -2.31 19.62
CA ASN A 164 32.03 -2.51 20.04
C ASN A 164 32.33 -1.49 21.13
N SER A 165 32.35 -1.93 22.39
CA SER A 165 32.44 -1.03 23.54
C SER A 165 31.30 0.00 23.51
N ASP A 166 31.60 1.29 23.31
CA ASP A 166 30.61 2.37 23.24
C ASP A 166 30.18 2.74 21.81
N GLU A 167 30.79 2.15 20.78
CA GLU A 167 30.45 2.38 19.37
C GLU A 167 29.36 1.42 18.91
N ILE A 168 28.30 1.93 18.29
CA ILE A 168 27.30 1.09 17.60
C ILE A 168 27.87 0.66 16.26
N ILE A 169 28.03 -0.65 16.06
CA ILE A 169 28.43 -1.23 14.77
C ILE A 169 27.27 -1.19 13.77
N GLY A 170 26.06 -1.51 14.24
CA GLY A 170 24.84 -1.52 13.44
C GLY A 170 23.65 -2.10 14.18
N ALA A 171 22.48 -2.07 13.55
CA ALA A 171 21.25 -2.61 14.14
C ALA A 171 20.36 -3.33 13.12
N LEU A 172 19.58 -4.29 13.61
CA LEU A 172 18.45 -4.90 12.92
C LEU A 172 17.17 -4.46 13.64
N VAL A 173 16.29 -3.78 12.92
CA VAL A 173 15.01 -3.24 13.42
C VAL A 173 13.87 -4.04 12.80
N ILE A 174 12.94 -4.49 13.65
CA ILE A 174 11.82 -5.36 13.28
C ILE A 174 10.54 -4.68 13.79
N PRO A 175 9.99 -3.70 13.06
CA PRO A 175 8.75 -3.05 13.44
C PRO A 175 7.56 -3.92 13.04
N SER A 176 6.61 -4.16 13.95
CA SER A 176 5.30 -4.73 13.62
C SER A 176 4.34 -3.66 13.08
N VAL A 177 4.80 -2.96 12.05
CA VAL A 177 4.08 -1.91 11.32
C VAL A 177 4.35 -2.12 9.85
N HIS A 178 3.28 -2.17 9.06
CA HIS A 178 3.39 -2.47 7.64
C HIS A 178 3.84 -1.22 6.85
N PRO A 179 4.78 -1.32 5.89
CA PRO A 179 5.37 -0.20 5.17
C PRO A 179 4.46 0.39 4.07
N GLY A 180 3.31 0.95 4.48
CA GLY A 180 2.33 1.65 3.64
C GLY A 180 1.59 0.71 2.67
N PRO A 181 0.37 1.06 2.21
CA PRO A 181 -0.31 0.24 1.21
C PRO A 181 -0.07 0.72 -0.22
N PHE A 182 0.15 2.02 -0.43
CA PHE A 182 0.14 2.65 -1.77
C PHE A 182 1.26 3.68 -1.92
N GLY A 183 2.43 3.25 -2.38
CA GLY A 183 3.51 4.17 -2.70
C GLY A 183 4.05 4.88 -1.46
N GLU A 184 3.88 6.20 -1.42
CA GLU A 184 4.36 7.06 -0.31
C GLU A 184 3.26 7.46 0.69
N ILE A 185 2.00 7.04 0.46
CA ILE A 185 0.86 7.36 1.33
C ILE A 185 0.95 6.60 2.65
N GLY A 186 0.69 7.28 3.77
CA GLY A 186 0.47 6.60 5.06
C GLY A 186 1.78 6.08 5.67
N GLY A 187 2.84 6.88 5.60
CA GLY A 187 4.15 6.46 6.07
C GLY A 187 4.89 5.49 5.14
N GLY A 188 4.60 5.57 3.83
CA GLY A 188 5.29 4.78 2.81
C GLY A 188 6.81 5.00 2.81
N ASN A 189 7.53 4.00 2.27
CA ASN A 189 8.99 3.91 2.32
C ASN A 189 9.56 3.85 3.77
N LEU A 190 8.80 3.23 4.68
CA LEU A 190 9.16 3.03 6.08
C LEU A 190 10.59 2.49 6.29
N PRO A 191 11.08 1.47 5.54
CA PRO A 191 12.43 0.95 5.71
C PRO A 191 13.50 2.01 5.51
N LYS A 192 13.38 2.81 4.44
CA LYS A 192 14.31 3.90 4.13
C LYS A 192 14.29 5.00 5.18
N ILE A 193 13.10 5.36 5.67
CA ILE A 193 12.93 6.43 6.65
C ILE A 193 13.56 6.02 7.99
N ILE A 194 13.30 4.80 8.47
CA ILE A 194 13.91 4.28 9.70
C ILE A 194 15.42 4.20 9.53
N SER A 195 15.90 3.58 8.44
CA SER A 195 17.33 3.32 8.27
C SER A 195 18.16 4.61 8.18
N SER A 196 17.63 5.64 7.53
CA SER A 196 18.30 6.93 7.35
C SER A 196 18.21 7.83 8.60
N SER A 197 17.44 7.44 9.60
CA SER A 197 17.30 8.20 10.86
C SER A 197 18.44 7.94 11.85
N PHE A 198 19.32 6.98 11.56
CA PHE A 198 20.44 6.60 12.42
C PHE A 198 21.78 6.76 11.69
N PRO A 199 22.86 7.16 12.38
CA PRO A 199 24.17 7.41 11.76
C PRO A 199 24.99 6.14 11.49
N PHE A 200 24.47 4.97 11.87
CA PHE A 200 25.10 3.65 11.71
C PHE A 200 24.25 2.76 10.79
N PRO A 201 24.81 1.66 10.25
CA PRO A 201 24.06 0.71 9.44
C PRO A 201 22.82 0.17 10.16
N VAL A 202 21.65 0.29 9.52
CA VAL A 202 20.38 -0.25 10.00
C VAL A 202 19.74 -1.11 8.93
N LEU A 203 19.48 -2.38 9.25
CA LEU A 203 18.59 -3.25 8.51
C LEU A 203 17.18 -3.10 9.09
N VAL A 204 16.18 -2.98 8.23
CA VAL A 204 14.77 -2.97 8.64
C VAL A 204 14.11 -4.20 8.04
N ALA A 205 13.76 -5.18 8.85
CA ALA A 205 13.09 -6.38 8.39
C ALA A 205 11.58 -6.27 8.59
N HIS A 206 10.80 -7.03 7.81
CA HIS A 206 9.35 -7.09 7.99
C HIS A 206 8.99 -7.84 9.29
N GLY A 207 8.32 -7.14 10.20
CA GLY A 207 7.76 -7.75 11.41
C GLY A 207 6.40 -8.37 11.12
N THR A 208 5.95 -9.30 11.96
CA THR A 208 4.62 -9.91 11.78
C THR A 208 3.51 -8.88 12.00
N CYS A 209 2.93 -8.41 10.91
CA CYS A 209 1.75 -7.59 10.84
C CYS A 209 1.21 -7.66 9.41
N ASN A 210 -0.06 -7.30 9.23
CA ASN A 210 -0.64 -7.16 7.90
C ASN A 210 -0.99 -5.69 7.60
N HIS A 211 -1.60 -5.46 6.45
CA HIS A 211 -2.02 -4.13 6.01
C HIS A 211 -2.94 -3.34 6.96
N ASP A 212 -3.56 -3.97 7.97
CA ASP A 212 -4.30 -3.24 9.01
C ASP A 212 -3.40 -2.34 9.86
N PHE A 213 -2.11 -2.67 9.92
CA PHE A 213 -1.07 -1.94 10.66
C PHE A 213 -0.31 -0.95 9.79
N ASN A 214 -0.84 -0.59 8.62
CA ASN A 214 -0.33 0.52 7.84
C ASN A 214 -0.52 1.84 8.60
N PRO A 215 0.52 2.67 8.78
CA PRO A 215 0.36 3.99 9.37
C PRO A 215 -0.60 4.86 8.54
N VAL A 216 -1.29 5.78 9.21
CA VAL A 216 -2.17 6.72 8.50
C VAL A 216 -1.42 7.91 7.90
N SER A 217 -0.20 8.17 8.37
CA SER A 217 0.62 9.29 7.93
C SER A 217 2.10 9.08 8.24
N ARG A 218 2.95 9.87 7.58
CA ARG A 218 4.40 9.86 7.84
C ARG A 218 4.77 10.28 9.27
N ASP A 219 3.96 11.12 9.91
CA ASP A 219 4.22 11.60 11.28
C ASP A 219 4.26 10.46 12.30
N GLU A 220 3.52 9.38 12.04
CA GLU A 220 3.47 8.18 12.88
C GLU A 220 4.82 7.43 12.92
N ILE A 221 5.63 7.53 11.86
CA ILE A 221 6.96 6.90 11.82
C ILE A 221 7.89 7.49 12.88
N GLY A 222 7.72 8.77 13.26
CA GLY A 222 8.49 9.40 14.32
C GLY A 222 8.37 8.69 15.67
N LYS A 223 7.19 8.10 15.95
CA LYS A 223 6.95 7.29 17.16
C LYS A 223 7.75 5.98 17.12
N ILE A 224 7.87 5.37 15.94
CA ILE A 224 8.68 4.16 15.71
C ILE A 224 10.16 4.48 15.90
N ILE A 225 10.68 5.55 15.26
CA ILE A 225 12.07 5.97 15.40
C ILE A 225 12.42 6.24 16.87
N SER A 226 11.51 6.90 17.60
CA SER A 226 11.69 7.15 19.03
C SER A 226 11.74 5.87 19.86
N ALA A 227 10.94 4.85 19.50
CA ALA A 227 11.00 3.54 20.16
C ALA A 227 12.29 2.78 19.84
N VAL A 228 12.77 2.85 18.59
CA VAL A 228 14.07 2.28 18.21
C VAL A 228 15.20 2.91 19.04
N ASP A 229 15.22 4.24 19.18
CA ASP A 229 16.22 4.93 20.00
C ASP A 229 16.16 4.51 21.48
N ARG A 230 14.97 4.35 22.05
CA ARG A 230 14.80 3.82 23.42
C ARG A 230 15.30 2.39 23.57
N ALA A 231 14.98 1.51 22.62
CA ALA A 231 15.40 0.12 22.64
C ALA A 231 16.94 -0.01 22.64
N ILE A 232 17.61 0.82 21.84
CA ILE A 232 19.08 0.90 21.76
C ILE A 232 19.69 1.40 23.08
N LYS A 233 19.08 2.39 23.73
CA LYS A 233 19.61 3.00 24.96
C LYS A 233 19.35 2.19 26.24
N ASN A 234 18.22 1.49 26.32
CA ASN A 234 17.72 0.90 27.57
C ASN A 234 17.81 -0.62 27.59
N SER A 235 18.95 -1.16 27.20
CA SER A 235 19.08 -2.60 27.02
C SER A 235 20.43 -3.15 27.51
N GLU A 236 20.35 -4.34 28.09
CA GLU A 236 21.51 -5.08 28.57
C GLU A 236 22.26 -5.68 27.38
N ARG A 237 23.58 -5.60 27.43
CA ARG A 237 24.47 -6.07 26.37
C ARG A 237 25.12 -7.39 26.77
N PHE A 238 25.23 -8.29 25.81
CA PHE A 238 25.81 -9.62 25.98
C PHE A 238 26.92 -9.83 24.96
N SER A 239 28.03 -10.42 25.38
CA SER A 239 29.15 -10.74 24.48
C SER A 239 29.06 -12.15 23.88
N LEU A 240 27.97 -12.87 24.11
CA LEU A 240 27.83 -14.28 23.75
C LEU A 240 26.55 -14.55 22.95
N ALA A 241 26.67 -15.40 21.94
CA ALA A 241 25.56 -15.89 21.12
C ALA A 241 25.77 -17.37 20.76
N SER A 242 24.70 -18.09 20.46
CA SER A 242 24.78 -19.48 19.99
C SER A 242 25.08 -19.54 18.50
N GLN A 243 25.48 -20.72 18.02
CA GLN A 243 25.30 -21.07 16.62
C GLN A 243 23.80 -21.05 16.23
N PRO A 244 23.46 -20.82 14.95
CA PRO A 244 22.08 -20.89 14.50
C PRO A 244 21.55 -22.33 14.49
N VAL A 245 20.23 -22.48 14.59
CA VAL A 245 19.52 -23.75 14.35
C VAL A 245 18.50 -23.56 13.24
N ARG A 246 18.28 -24.61 12.44
CA ARG A 246 17.21 -24.68 11.45
C ARG A 246 16.17 -25.70 11.88
N ILE A 247 14.91 -25.29 11.88
CA ILE A 247 13.77 -26.14 12.18
C ILE A 247 12.84 -26.14 10.97
N GLN A 248 12.27 -27.30 10.66
CA GLN A 248 11.24 -27.41 9.64
C GLN A 248 10.05 -28.18 10.20
N GLU A 249 8.85 -27.60 10.08
CA GLU A 249 7.56 -28.25 10.39
C GLU A 249 6.63 -28.15 9.19
N GLY A 250 6.44 -29.27 8.51
CA GLY A 250 5.72 -29.28 7.25
C GLY A 250 6.37 -28.30 6.25
N SER A 251 5.63 -27.26 5.86
CA SER A 251 6.14 -26.23 4.95
C SER A 251 6.83 -25.07 5.64
N VAL A 252 6.62 -24.89 6.95
CA VAL A 252 7.28 -23.81 7.72
C VAL A 252 8.74 -24.16 7.92
N LYS A 253 9.63 -23.26 7.52
CA LYS A 253 11.07 -23.29 7.79
C LYS A 253 11.44 -22.11 8.67
N MET A 254 12.17 -22.38 9.74
CA MET A 254 12.59 -21.39 10.71
C MET A 254 14.10 -21.45 10.89
N LEU A 255 14.76 -20.30 10.77
CA LEU A 255 16.14 -20.10 11.23
C LEU A 255 16.06 -19.36 12.56
N ALA A 256 16.70 -19.89 13.60
CA ALA A 256 16.69 -19.28 14.92
C ALA A 256 18.10 -19.20 15.49
N GLN A 257 18.40 -18.11 16.19
CA GLN A 257 19.70 -17.90 16.83
C GLN A 257 19.51 -17.18 18.17
N ARG A 258 20.25 -17.63 19.19
CA ARG A 258 20.23 -17.02 20.52
C ARG A 258 21.33 -15.97 20.63
N PHE A 259 20.96 -14.79 21.13
CA PHE A 259 21.83 -13.67 21.42
C PHE A 259 21.68 -13.33 22.91
N GLY A 260 22.66 -13.66 23.74
CA GLY A 260 22.57 -13.52 25.20
C GLY A 260 21.41 -14.32 25.79
N ASP A 261 20.44 -13.61 26.37
CA ASP A 261 19.22 -14.16 26.96
C ASP A 261 17.99 -14.08 26.03
N SER A 262 18.21 -13.75 24.76
CA SER A 262 17.17 -13.42 23.78
C SER A 262 17.29 -14.29 22.53
N VAL A 263 16.20 -14.42 21.77
CA VAL A 263 16.16 -15.27 20.57
C VAL A 263 15.58 -14.54 19.36
N LEU A 264 16.34 -14.55 18.26
CA LEU A 264 15.88 -14.08 16.96
C LEU A 264 15.43 -15.29 16.14
N MET A 265 14.26 -15.17 15.50
CA MET A 265 13.72 -16.18 14.60
C MET A 265 13.33 -15.52 13.29
N THR A 266 13.62 -16.15 12.17
CA THR A 266 13.05 -15.82 10.86
C THR A 266 12.19 -16.98 10.40
N VAL A 267 11.13 -16.71 9.64
CA VAL A 267 10.23 -17.74 9.13
C VAL A 267 9.90 -17.54 7.66
N THR A 268 9.82 -18.64 6.94
CA THR A 268 9.40 -18.70 5.53
C THR A 268 8.69 -20.01 5.26
N THR A 269 7.79 -20.04 4.27
CA THR A 269 7.29 -21.29 3.68
C THR A 269 7.89 -21.59 2.31
N SER A 270 8.83 -20.78 1.80
CA SER A 270 9.43 -20.97 0.47
C SER A 270 9.92 -22.41 0.29
N PRO A 271 9.58 -23.10 -0.83
CA PRO A 271 9.01 -22.54 -2.06
C PRO A 271 7.47 -22.47 -2.10
N GLU A 272 6.76 -22.72 -1.00
CA GLU A 272 5.33 -22.40 -0.88
C GLU A 272 5.16 -20.91 -0.60
N THR A 273 4.09 -20.32 -1.14
CA THR A 273 3.85 -18.88 -1.02
C THR A 273 3.42 -18.47 0.38
N MET A 274 3.87 -17.29 0.77
CA MET A 274 3.63 -16.70 2.07
C MET A 274 3.41 -15.20 1.90
N GLU A 275 2.29 -14.73 2.44
CA GLU A 275 2.04 -13.32 2.71
C GLU A 275 2.13 -13.06 4.21
N ASP A 276 1.73 -11.86 4.60
CA ASP A 276 1.75 -11.34 5.96
C ASP A 276 1.30 -12.34 7.02
N ILE A 277 2.10 -12.47 8.08
CA ILE A 277 1.65 -13.08 9.34
C ILE A 277 0.91 -12.03 10.17
N GLU A 278 -0.34 -12.33 10.51
CA GLU A 278 -1.13 -11.47 11.40
C GLU A 278 -0.43 -11.26 12.76
N LEU A 279 -0.53 -10.04 13.30
CA LEU A 279 0.21 -9.60 14.49
C LEU A 279 0.02 -10.54 15.70
N GLY A 280 -1.22 -10.89 16.02
CA GLY A 280 -1.54 -11.80 17.12
C GLY A 280 -0.92 -13.19 16.96
N ALA A 281 -0.93 -13.75 15.75
CA ALA A 281 -0.23 -15.00 15.43
C ALA A 281 1.29 -14.87 15.65
N GLY A 282 1.92 -13.81 15.17
CA GLY A 282 3.36 -13.57 15.38
C GLY A 282 3.73 -13.40 16.86
N ILE A 283 2.94 -12.64 17.62
CA ILE A 283 3.09 -12.49 19.07
C ILE A 283 3.02 -13.87 19.75
N ALA A 284 2.04 -14.70 19.40
CA ALA A 284 1.90 -16.04 19.98
C ALA A 284 3.15 -16.90 19.76
N VAL A 285 3.75 -16.84 18.57
CA VAL A 285 5.00 -17.56 18.24
C VAL A 285 6.18 -17.04 19.08
N CYS A 286 6.32 -15.72 19.23
CA CYS A 286 7.32 -15.15 20.13
C CYS A 286 7.14 -15.62 21.57
N TYR A 287 5.90 -15.66 22.09
CA TYR A 287 5.62 -16.15 23.44
C TYR A 287 5.89 -17.65 23.60
N ALA A 288 5.69 -18.45 22.55
CA ALA A 288 6.06 -19.86 22.56
C ALA A 288 7.56 -20.06 22.78
N ALA A 289 8.40 -19.24 22.15
CA ALA A 289 9.84 -19.21 22.42
C ALA A 289 10.13 -18.69 23.84
N LYS A 290 9.54 -17.55 24.25
CA LYS A 290 9.75 -16.97 25.59
C LYS A 290 9.38 -17.93 26.73
N SER A 291 8.42 -18.83 26.51
CA SER A 291 8.06 -19.88 27.48
C SER A 291 9.24 -20.78 27.89
N LYS A 292 10.32 -20.81 27.09
CA LYS A 292 11.55 -21.55 27.36
C LYS A 292 12.54 -20.79 28.25
N GLY A 293 12.25 -19.54 28.61
CA GLY A 293 13.06 -18.72 29.53
C GLY A 293 13.84 -17.60 28.86
N TYR A 294 13.53 -17.25 27.62
CA TYR A 294 14.10 -16.07 26.95
C TYR A 294 13.44 -14.79 27.42
N ARG A 295 14.23 -13.74 27.62
CA ARG A 295 13.74 -12.41 28.02
C ARG A 295 13.03 -11.72 26.86
N GLU A 296 13.68 -11.70 25.70
CA GLU A 296 13.13 -11.17 24.45
C GLU A 296 13.09 -12.27 23.39
N ALA A 297 12.07 -12.22 22.53
CA ALA A 297 11.95 -13.07 21.35
C ALA A 297 11.32 -12.27 20.23
N SER A 298 11.84 -12.42 19.02
CA SER A 298 11.28 -11.76 17.83
C SER A 298 11.19 -12.73 16.67
N LEU A 299 10.12 -12.58 15.91
CA LEU A 299 9.88 -13.31 14.67
C LEU A 299 9.91 -12.31 13.51
N ILE A 300 10.75 -12.59 12.53
CA ILE A 300 10.78 -11.90 11.25
C ILE A 300 9.98 -12.73 10.25
N ASP A 301 9.00 -12.09 9.62
CA ASP A 301 8.41 -12.61 8.40
C ASP A 301 9.42 -12.40 7.28
N ALA A 302 9.95 -13.49 6.71
CA ALA A 302 10.93 -13.35 5.65
C ALA A 302 10.31 -12.79 4.36
N HIS A 303 9.00 -12.99 4.16
CA HIS A 303 8.23 -12.39 3.07
C HIS A 303 8.95 -12.50 1.71
N ASN A 304 9.40 -13.72 1.39
CA ASN A 304 10.42 -14.00 0.36
C ASN A 304 9.98 -15.04 -0.68
N CYS A 305 8.68 -15.27 -0.80
CA CYS A 305 8.09 -16.12 -1.83
C CYS A 305 6.59 -15.79 -1.95
N GLY A 306 6.23 -14.94 -2.91
CA GLY A 306 4.86 -14.47 -3.13
C GLY A 306 4.32 -14.87 -4.49
N GLU A 307 3.00 -14.97 -4.58
CA GLU A 307 2.23 -15.00 -5.83
C GLU A 307 1.02 -14.08 -5.69
N PRO A 308 0.56 -13.44 -6.78
CA PRO A 308 -0.60 -12.56 -6.73
C PRO A 308 -1.80 -13.19 -6.02
N TYR A 309 -2.44 -12.42 -5.14
CA TYR A 309 -3.63 -12.83 -4.38
C TYR A 309 -3.40 -13.95 -3.36
N SER A 310 -2.15 -14.17 -2.94
CA SER A 310 -1.88 -14.98 -1.76
C SER A 310 -2.53 -14.32 -0.53
N LYS A 311 -2.79 -15.12 0.51
CA LYS A 311 -3.58 -14.69 1.68
C LYS A 311 -2.72 -14.63 2.92
N ASP A 312 -2.98 -13.62 3.74
CA ASP A 312 -2.46 -13.47 5.08
C ASP A 312 -2.58 -14.78 5.88
N ILE A 313 -1.57 -15.04 6.71
CA ILE A 313 -1.55 -16.13 7.67
C ILE A 313 -2.26 -15.66 8.94
N MET A 314 -3.55 -16.01 9.03
CA MET A 314 -4.41 -15.68 10.16
C MET A 314 -4.31 -16.71 11.29
N PRO A 315 -4.65 -16.33 12.54
CA PRO A 315 -4.81 -17.29 13.64
C PRO A 315 -5.76 -18.43 13.25
N GLY A 316 -5.33 -19.67 13.52
CA GLY A 316 -6.05 -20.89 13.13
C GLY A 316 -5.57 -21.52 11.81
N ASP A 317 -4.73 -20.84 11.02
CA ASP A 317 -4.03 -21.48 9.90
C ASP A 317 -3.08 -22.57 10.42
N ARG A 318 -3.01 -23.70 9.71
CA ARG A 318 -2.11 -24.83 10.04
C ARG A 318 -0.65 -24.37 10.13
N ARG A 319 -0.24 -23.41 9.30
CA ARG A 319 1.11 -22.83 9.32
C ARG A 319 1.41 -22.15 10.65
N VAL A 320 0.44 -21.51 11.31
CA VAL A 320 0.65 -20.92 12.65
C VAL A 320 0.97 -21.99 13.68
N LEU A 321 0.28 -23.14 13.65
CA LEU A 321 0.58 -24.26 14.56
C LEU A 321 1.98 -24.83 14.32
N GLN A 322 2.40 -24.91 13.05
CA GLN A 322 3.75 -25.34 12.67
C GLN A 322 4.82 -24.32 13.12
N MET A 323 4.53 -23.02 13.05
CA MET A 323 5.40 -21.95 13.57
C MET A 323 5.55 -22.04 15.08
N LEU A 324 4.45 -22.24 15.82
CA LEU A 324 4.48 -22.43 17.28
C LEU A 324 5.35 -23.62 17.66
N ALA A 325 5.13 -24.79 17.04
CA ALA A 325 5.93 -25.99 17.28
C ALA A 325 7.41 -25.82 16.88
N SER A 326 7.69 -25.01 15.86
CA SER A 326 9.05 -24.67 15.46
C SER A 326 9.74 -23.77 16.47
N ALA A 327 9.06 -22.72 16.95
CA ALA A 327 9.59 -21.81 17.96
C ALA A 327 9.84 -22.49 19.31
N GLU A 328 8.95 -23.40 19.73
CA GLU A 328 9.17 -24.18 20.96
C GLU A 328 10.41 -25.06 20.88
N ARG A 329 10.61 -25.75 19.76
CA ARG A 329 11.77 -26.64 19.56
C ARG A 329 13.07 -25.86 19.34
N ALA A 330 13.03 -24.79 18.56
CA ALA A 330 14.15 -23.86 18.42
C ALA A 330 14.55 -23.32 19.80
N GLY A 331 13.57 -22.86 20.59
CA GLY A 331 13.79 -22.34 21.93
C GLY A 331 14.44 -23.36 22.87
N GLU A 332 13.98 -24.61 22.85
CA GLU A 332 14.55 -25.69 23.68
C GLU A 332 15.98 -26.07 23.25
N MET A 333 16.23 -26.19 21.94
CA MET A 333 17.56 -26.50 21.41
C MET A 333 18.58 -25.40 21.75
N LEU A 334 18.19 -24.14 21.54
CA LEU A 334 19.05 -22.97 21.77
C LEU A 334 19.29 -22.69 23.26
N LYS A 335 18.38 -23.12 24.14
CA LYS A 335 18.54 -22.94 25.58
C LYS A 335 19.74 -23.72 26.12
N ASN A 336 19.95 -24.90 25.56
CA ASN A 336 20.99 -25.85 25.93
C ASN A 336 22.22 -25.76 25.00
N ALA A 337 22.22 -24.85 24.02
CA ALA A 337 23.31 -24.69 23.07
C ALA A 337 24.55 -24.07 23.72
N GLU A 338 25.72 -24.42 23.18
CA GLU A 338 26.97 -23.75 23.55
C GLU A 338 26.93 -22.27 23.10
N MET A 339 27.48 -21.41 23.94
CA MET A 339 27.50 -19.96 23.73
C MET A 339 28.93 -19.52 23.43
N HIS A 340 29.10 -18.77 22.34
CA HIS A 340 30.39 -18.33 21.83
C HIS A 340 30.45 -16.81 21.77
N ARG A 341 31.68 -16.25 21.80
CA ARG A 341 31.87 -14.84 21.42
C ARG A 341 31.40 -14.64 19.99
N LEU A 342 30.74 -13.51 19.75
CA LEU A 342 30.25 -13.16 18.42
C LEU A 342 31.12 -12.08 17.77
N LYS A 343 31.25 -12.20 16.45
CA LYS A 343 31.63 -11.10 15.57
C LYS A 343 30.46 -10.76 14.69
N VAL A 344 30.35 -9.49 14.31
CA VAL A 344 29.31 -9.04 13.39
C VAL A 344 29.88 -8.05 12.40
N GLY A 345 29.37 -8.10 11.17
CA GLY A 345 29.63 -7.12 10.13
C GLY A 345 28.36 -6.77 9.37
N PHE A 346 28.36 -5.59 8.76
CA PHE A 346 27.22 -5.03 8.05
C PHE A 346 27.65 -4.60 6.65
N GLY A 347 26.89 -5.01 5.65
CA GLY A 347 27.15 -4.69 4.24
C GLY A 347 25.95 -4.06 3.58
N PHE A 348 26.21 -3.28 2.54
CA PHE A 348 25.19 -2.52 1.83
C PHE A 348 25.53 -2.48 0.34
N HIS A 349 24.58 -2.92 -0.48
CA HIS A 349 24.59 -2.68 -1.90
C HIS A 349 23.51 -1.64 -2.23
N PRO A 350 23.85 -0.54 -2.93
CA PRO A 350 22.87 0.45 -3.34
C PRO A 350 21.81 -0.16 -4.25
N LYS A 351 20.69 0.56 -4.37
CA LYS A 351 19.55 0.20 -5.22
C LYS A 351 20.01 -0.24 -6.61
N ILE A 352 19.54 -1.41 -7.06
CA ILE A 352 19.97 -2.09 -8.29
C ILE A 352 18.97 -1.97 -9.46
N GLY A 353 17.95 -1.14 -9.35
CA GLY A 353 16.96 -0.92 -10.40
C GLY A 353 15.91 0.06 -9.90
N GLU A 354 14.95 0.45 -10.71
CA GLU A 354 13.94 1.45 -10.36
C GLU A 354 12.78 0.88 -9.52
N ARG A 355 11.97 1.76 -8.91
CA ARG A 355 10.77 1.33 -8.14
C ARG A 355 9.82 0.47 -8.99
N ASN A 356 9.63 0.84 -10.26
CA ASN A 356 8.78 0.08 -11.20
C ASN A 356 9.37 -1.26 -11.67
N GLU A 357 10.62 -1.56 -11.28
CA GLU A 357 11.32 -2.85 -11.48
C GLU A 357 11.28 -3.74 -10.22
N GLY A 358 10.69 -3.27 -9.12
CA GLY A 358 10.54 -4.03 -7.87
C GLY A 358 11.58 -3.70 -6.80
N PHE A 359 12.35 -2.61 -6.96
CA PHE A 359 13.41 -2.23 -6.03
C PHE A 359 13.07 -0.93 -5.27
N GLY A 360 13.04 -1.04 -3.94
CA GLY A 360 12.89 0.09 -3.02
C GLY A 360 14.16 0.95 -2.93
N ASP A 361 14.12 1.97 -2.09
CA ASP A 361 15.15 3.01 -2.00
C ASP A 361 16.22 2.75 -0.93
N ASP A 362 16.01 1.74 -0.09
CA ASP A 362 16.93 1.31 0.97
C ASP A 362 17.96 0.26 0.49
N GLY A 363 17.83 -0.23 -0.74
CA GLY A 363 18.79 -1.11 -1.40
C GLY A 363 18.80 -2.53 -0.82
N ILE A 364 19.95 -3.20 -0.87
CA ILE A 364 20.16 -4.54 -0.31
C ILE A 364 21.13 -4.41 0.86
N LYS A 365 20.77 -4.95 2.01
CA LYS A 365 21.59 -4.92 3.22
C LYS A 365 21.81 -6.30 3.77
N ALA A 366 22.99 -6.54 4.32
CA ALA A 366 23.34 -7.80 4.95
C ALA A 366 23.91 -7.56 6.34
N MET A 367 23.51 -8.40 7.29
CA MET A 367 24.15 -8.56 8.59
C MET A 367 24.73 -9.97 8.65
N VAL A 368 26.03 -10.10 8.87
CA VAL A 368 26.69 -11.41 9.04
C VAL A 368 27.17 -11.55 10.46
N VAL A 369 26.76 -12.63 11.13
CA VAL A 369 27.15 -12.97 12.50
C VAL A 369 28.02 -14.22 12.45
N GLU A 370 29.23 -14.16 13.02
CA GLU A 370 30.12 -15.31 13.22
C GLU A 370 30.08 -15.76 14.68
N THR A 371 29.66 -17.00 14.92
CA THR A 371 29.60 -17.62 16.26
C THR A 371 30.08 -19.06 16.18
N GLY A 372 31.07 -19.44 16.98
CA GLY A 372 31.56 -20.82 17.03
C GLY A 372 32.05 -21.33 15.66
N GLY A 373 32.63 -20.47 14.83
CA GLY A 373 33.12 -20.81 13.49
C GLY A 373 32.04 -20.91 12.40
N ILE A 374 30.77 -20.62 12.72
CA ILE A 374 29.65 -20.60 11.77
C ILE A 374 29.27 -19.15 11.45
N ARG A 375 29.24 -18.79 10.17
CA ARG A 375 28.74 -17.50 9.69
C ARG A 375 27.29 -17.62 9.28
N THR A 376 26.48 -16.71 9.81
CA THR A 376 25.05 -16.62 9.54
C THR A 376 24.74 -15.28 8.90
N ALA A 377 24.28 -15.27 7.65
CA ALA A 377 23.87 -14.05 6.95
C ALA A 377 22.36 -13.81 7.02
N TYR A 378 21.99 -12.60 7.41
CA TYR A 378 20.62 -12.09 7.33
C TYR A 378 20.59 -11.02 6.25
N VAL A 379 20.00 -11.34 5.09
CA VAL A 379 19.96 -10.46 3.93
C VAL A 379 18.56 -9.88 3.78
N VAL A 380 18.46 -8.55 3.72
CA VAL A 380 17.20 -7.83 3.50
C VAL A 380 17.29 -7.10 2.16
N ILE A 381 16.35 -7.38 1.27
CA ILE A 381 16.19 -6.70 -0.02
C ILE A 381 15.03 -5.71 0.12
N ASP A 382 15.29 -4.42 -0.10
CA ASP A 382 14.21 -3.43 -0.07
C ASP A 382 13.34 -3.54 -1.33
N GLY A 383 12.10 -3.95 -1.11
CA GLY A 383 11.11 -4.27 -2.12
C GLY A 383 9.91 -4.93 -1.45
N ASN A 384 8.87 -5.23 -2.23
CA ASN A 384 7.74 -6.09 -1.82
C ASN A 384 8.25 -7.55 -1.67
N ASN A 385 7.38 -8.55 -1.76
CA ASN A 385 7.68 -9.97 -1.80
C ASN A 385 8.62 -10.38 -2.95
N MET A 386 8.98 -11.66 -3.02
CA MET A 386 9.95 -12.19 -3.98
C MET A 386 9.33 -13.30 -4.86
N VAL A 387 9.75 -13.39 -6.12
CA VAL A 387 9.30 -14.47 -7.01
C VAL A 387 9.79 -15.84 -6.55
N ARG A 388 8.93 -16.85 -6.68
CA ARG A 388 9.22 -18.25 -6.32
C ARG A 388 10.54 -18.74 -6.93
N GLY A 389 11.38 -19.37 -6.11
CA GLY A 389 12.65 -19.98 -6.53
C GLY A 389 13.86 -19.03 -6.55
N LEU A 390 13.66 -17.70 -6.46
CA LEU A 390 14.79 -16.76 -6.40
C LEU A 390 15.53 -16.85 -5.07
N ARG A 391 14.79 -17.02 -3.96
CA ARG A 391 15.36 -17.19 -2.61
C ARG A 391 16.38 -18.32 -2.56
N GLU A 392 16.04 -19.49 -3.08
CA GLU A 392 16.91 -20.67 -3.08
C GLU A 392 18.20 -20.41 -3.87
N ARG A 393 18.09 -19.80 -5.06
CA ARG A 393 19.24 -19.45 -5.90
C ARG A 393 20.18 -18.45 -5.22
N ILE A 394 19.63 -17.49 -4.47
CA ILE A 394 20.45 -16.56 -3.68
C ILE A 394 21.17 -17.33 -2.57
N LEU A 395 20.45 -18.14 -1.78
CA LEU A 395 21.04 -18.92 -0.69
C LEU A 395 22.19 -19.82 -1.15
N GLU A 396 22.04 -20.50 -2.29
CA GLU A 396 23.07 -21.36 -2.87
C GLU A 396 24.33 -20.60 -3.30
N SER A 397 24.22 -19.28 -3.54
CA SER A 397 25.31 -18.44 -4.02
C SER A 397 26.04 -17.71 -2.89
N LEU A 398 25.50 -17.69 -1.66
CA LEU A 398 26.10 -16.94 -0.56
C LEU A 398 27.30 -17.68 0.06
N PRO A 399 28.43 -16.99 0.31
CA PRO A 399 29.66 -17.60 0.85
C PRO A 399 29.61 -17.76 2.39
N VAL A 400 28.52 -18.32 2.93
CA VAL A 400 28.30 -18.54 4.38
C VAL A 400 27.64 -19.88 4.66
N GLU A 401 27.82 -20.42 5.86
CA GLU A 401 27.28 -21.73 6.24
C GLU A 401 25.77 -21.69 6.50
N CYS A 402 25.25 -20.55 6.97
CA CYS A 402 23.83 -20.34 7.23
C CYS A 402 23.38 -18.98 6.70
N ALA A 403 22.15 -18.91 6.19
CA ALA A 403 21.57 -17.64 5.74
C ALA A 403 20.04 -17.68 5.66
N GLU A 404 19.43 -16.50 5.74
CA GLU A 404 18.05 -16.29 5.31
C GLU A 404 17.95 -15.02 4.47
N ILE A 405 17.13 -15.07 3.42
CA ILE A 405 16.87 -13.94 2.53
C ILE A 405 15.50 -13.40 2.84
N MET A 406 15.37 -12.10 3.00
CA MET A 406 14.14 -11.45 3.42
C MET A 406 13.87 -10.26 2.50
N THR A 407 12.61 -9.86 2.43
CA THR A 407 12.23 -8.57 1.85
C THR A 407 11.73 -7.63 2.95
N THR A 408 11.64 -6.35 2.62
CA THR A 408 11.09 -5.33 3.54
C THR A 408 9.58 -5.21 3.45
N ASP A 409 8.96 -5.92 2.49
CA ASP A 409 7.58 -5.76 2.07
C ASP A 409 7.20 -4.31 1.68
N ASN A 410 8.14 -3.55 1.12
CA ASN A 410 7.95 -2.11 0.86
C ASN A 410 7.09 -1.85 -0.39
N HIS A 411 5.86 -1.35 -0.18
CA HIS A 411 4.90 -1.04 -1.25
C HIS A 411 5.23 0.22 -2.06
N VAL A 412 6.35 0.90 -1.77
CA VAL A 412 6.82 2.03 -2.60
C VAL A 412 7.07 1.62 -4.07
N VAL A 413 7.27 0.31 -4.32
CA VAL A 413 7.48 -0.26 -5.66
C VAL A 413 6.17 -0.48 -6.45
N ASN A 414 5.01 -0.49 -5.79
CA ASN A 414 3.71 -0.85 -6.37
C ASN A 414 2.96 0.35 -7.03
N LEU A 415 3.68 1.29 -7.65
CA LEU A 415 3.17 2.60 -8.08
C LEU A 415 2.07 2.60 -9.17
N LYS A 416 1.89 1.51 -9.92
CA LYS A 416 0.98 1.47 -11.10
C LYS A 416 -0.16 0.44 -11.01
N GLY A 417 -0.41 -0.09 -9.82
CA GLY A 417 -1.40 -1.15 -9.59
C GLY A 417 -0.84 -2.52 -9.98
N GLY A 418 -0.90 -3.44 -9.03
CA GLY A 418 -0.29 -4.77 -9.13
C GLY A 418 0.93 -4.91 -8.22
N GLU A 419 1.18 -6.13 -7.79
CA GLU A 419 2.29 -6.51 -6.92
C GLU A 419 3.55 -6.72 -7.77
N ILE A 420 4.55 -5.84 -7.60
CA ILE A 420 5.84 -5.96 -8.29
C ILE A 420 6.83 -6.60 -7.32
N PHE A 421 6.99 -7.91 -7.44
CA PHE A 421 7.92 -8.67 -6.61
C PHE A 421 9.37 -8.55 -7.06
N VAL A 422 10.29 -8.68 -6.10
CA VAL A 422 11.72 -8.82 -6.37
C VAL A 422 11.92 -10.00 -7.31
N GLY A 423 12.54 -9.72 -8.46
CA GLY A 423 12.77 -10.70 -9.53
C GLY A 423 11.68 -10.82 -10.59
N SER A 424 10.61 -10.01 -10.54
CA SER A 424 9.54 -10.07 -11.56
C SER A 424 9.92 -9.41 -12.89
N LYS A 425 10.83 -8.42 -12.86
CA LYS A 425 11.28 -7.66 -14.04
C LYS A 425 12.80 -7.59 -14.20
N GLY A 426 13.53 -7.63 -13.08
CA GLY A 426 14.99 -7.61 -13.08
C GLY A 426 15.62 -8.99 -13.35
N GLU A 427 16.84 -8.99 -13.88
CA GLU A 427 17.62 -10.21 -14.05
C GLU A 427 18.01 -10.81 -12.70
N ALA A 428 17.67 -12.09 -12.49
CA ALA A 428 17.97 -12.79 -11.25
C ALA A 428 19.47 -12.82 -10.91
N SER A 429 20.35 -12.90 -11.91
CA SER A 429 21.82 -12.83 -11.74
C SER A 429 22.25 -11.54 -11.05
N ARG A 430 21.71 -10.39 -11.49
CA ARG A 430 22.04 -9.09 -10.92
C ARG A 430 21.63 -8.99 -9.45
N ILE A 431 20.49 -9.57 -9.09
CA ILE A 431 20.01 -9.63 -7.70
C ILE A 431 20.93 -10.52 -6.86
N ILE A 432 21.27 -11.71 -7.37
CA ILE A 432 22.19 -12.64 -6.71
C ILE A 432 23.55 -11.98 -6.47
N ASP A 433 24.15 -11.39 -7.49
CA ASP A 433 25.46 -10.72 -7.40
C ASP A 433 25.44 -9.58 -6.37
N ALA A 434 24.35 -8.82 -6.30
CA ALA A 434 24.21 -7.74 -5.33
C ALA A 434 24.07 -8.25 -3.89
N CYS A 435 23.34 -9.35 -3.68
CA CYS A 435 23.27 -10.03 -2.38
C CYS A 435 24.63 -10.60 -1.97
N VAL A 436 25.36 -11.25 -2.88
CA VAL A 436 26.70 -11.78 -2.63
C VAL A 436 27.64 -10.66 -2.21
N LYS A 437 27.68 -9.55 -2.96
CA LYS A 437 28.49 -8.37 -2.62
C LYS A 437 28.15 -7.79 -1.25
N ALA A 438 26.87 -7.64 -0.93
CA ALA A 438 26.46 -7.15 0.39
C ALA A 438 26.94 -8.08 1.51
N VAL A 439 26.89 -9.40 1.31
CA VAL A 439 27.40 -10.39 2.29
C VAL A 439 28.93 -10.38 2.38
N GLU A 440 29.64 -10.27 1.25
CA GLU A 440 31.10 -10.14 1.23
C GLU A 440 31.58 -8.87 1.93
N ASP A 441 30.91 -7.74 1.67
CA ASP A 441 31.18 -6.47 2.35
C ASP A 441 30.98 -6.60 3.86
N ALA A 442 29.87 -7.23 4.29
CA ALA A 442 29.62 -7.52 5.70
C ALA A 442 30.70 -8.42 6.31
N MET A 443 31.13 -9.48 5.62
CA MET A 443 32.20 -10.35 6.11
C MET A 443 33.54 -9.63 6.24
N SER A 444 33.84 -8.73 5.30
CA SER A 444 35.12 -8.01 5.25
C SER A 444 35.32 -7.03 6.42
N ASN A 445 34.22 -6.59 7.05
CA ASN A 445 34.23 -5.61 8.13
C ASN A 445 33.75 -6.17 9.48
N MET A 446 33.76 -7.50 9.63
CA MET A 446 33.38 -8.14 10.89
C MET A 446 34.32 -7.74 12.04
N ARG A 447 33.72 -7.36 13.16
CA ARG A 447 34.42 -6.99 14.41
C ARG A 447 33.80 -7.73 15.59
N ASP A 448 34.59 -7.94 16.65
CA ASP A 448 34.04 -8.45 17.92
C ASP A 448 32.94 -7.52 18.40
N ALA A 449 31.86 -8.10 18.90
CA ALA A 449 30.66 -7.35 19.27
C ALA A 449 30.03 -7.82 20.56
N GLU A 450 29.38 -6.89 21.24
CA GLU A 450 28.30 -7.15 22.18
C GLU A 450 26.97 -6.94 21.47
N VAL A 451 25.96 -7.71 21.85
CA VAL A 451 24.61 -7.64 21.30
C VAL A 451 23.62 -7.31 22.41
N SER A 452 22.68 -6.45 22.07
CA SER A 452 21.48 -6.23 22.85
C SER A 452 20.29 -6.55 21.96
N MET A 453 19.24 -7.16 22.53
CA MET A 453 17.95 -7.31 21.90
C MET A 453 16.88 -6.73 22.83
N LYS A 454 16.03 -5.85 22.32
CA LYS A 454 14.99 -5.21 23.12
C LYS A 454 13.73 -4.95 22.32
N THR A 455 12.59 -5.31 22.89
CA THR A 455 11.26 -4.97 22.36
C THR A 455 10.75 -3.72 23.08
N GLU A 456 10.43 -2.68 22.32
CA GLU A 456 9.70 -1.50 22.79
C GLU A 456 8.29 -1.51 22.23
N PHE A 457 7.31 -1.09 23.02
CA PHE A 457 5.93 -0.94 22.57
C PHE A 457 5.68 0.51 22.16
N VAL A 458 5.30 0.72 20.91
CA VAL A 458 4.92 2.04 20.39
C VAL A 458 3.44 2.24 20.72
N GLU A 459 3.17 2.97 21.80
CA GLU A 459 1.81 3.31 22.20
C GLU A 459 1.20 4.38 21.30
N ASN A 460 -0.12 4.29 21.08
CA ASN A 460 -0.92 5.27 20.34
C ASN A 460 -0.36 5.58 18.95
N ILE A 461 0.15 4.56 18.24
CA ILE A 461 0.44 4.70 16.82
C ILE A 461 -0.87 4.58 16.06
N ARG A 462 -1.11 5.53 15.14
CA ARG A 462 -2.35 5.54 14.37
C ARG A 462 -2.17 4.79 13.07
N VAL A 463 -2.89 3.67 12.95
CA VAL A 463 -2.86 2.78 11.79
C VAL A 463 -4.24 2.70 11.15
N PHE A 464 -4.37 1.95 10.05
CA PHE A 464 -5.66 1.75 9.38
C PHE A 464 -6.67 1.16 10.35
N GLY A 465 -6.28 0.15 11.12
CA GLY A 465 -7.06 -0.48 12.18
C GLY A 465 -7.45 -1.91 11.82
N PRO A 466 -7.55 -2.83 12.80
CA PRO A 466 -7.89 -4.23 12.56
C PRO A 466 -9.16 -4.42 11.72
N GLY A 467 -9.07 -5.23 10.67
CA GLY A 467 -10.13 -5.52 9.72
C GLY A 467 -10.45 -4.41 8.71
N LYS A 468 -9.79 -3.24 8.77
CA LYS A 468 -10.15 -2.09 7.92
C LYS A 468 -9.43 -2.06 6.58
N SER A 469 -8.26 -2.68 6.44
CA SER A 469 -7.53 -2.70 5.16
C SER A 469 -8.34 -3.35 4.04
N SER A 470 -8.90 -4.53 4.31
CA SER A 470 -9.76 -5.27 3.38
C SER A 470 -11.03 -4.47 3.01
N ILE A 471 -11.62 -3.79 3.99
CA ILE A 471 -12.79 -2.93 3.80
C ILE A 471 -12.44 -1.76 2.89
N LEU A 472 -11.34 -1.05 3.15
CA LEU A 472 -10.90 0.09 2.33
C LEU A 472 -10.59 -0.31 0.89
N SER A 473 -9.92 -1.44 0.69
CA SER A 473 -9.62 -1.98 -0.64
C SER A 473 -10.89 -2.39 -1.40
N ALA A 474 -11.78 -3.14 -0.74
CA ALA A 474 -13.05 -3.56 -1.33
C ALA A 474 -13.94 -2.37 -1.69
N ILE A 475 -13.99 -1.38 -0.81
CA ILE A 475 -14.76 -0.15 -1.02
C ILE A 475 -14.15 0.71 -2.12
N GLY A 476 -12.83 0.90 -2.16
CA GLY A 476 -12.16 1.64 -3.23
C GLY A 476 -12.44 1.02 -4.60
N SER A 477 -12.32 -0.32 -4.68
CA SER A 477 -12.62 -1.09 -5.90
C SER A 477 -14.08 -1.00 -6.30
N ALA A 478 -15.01 -1.15 -5.35
CA ALA A 478 -16.45 -1.01 -5.59
C ALA A 478 -16.80 0.40 -6.05
N THR A 479 -16.22 1.44 -5.46
CA THR A 479 -16.46 2.85 -5.81
C THR A 479 -15.94 3.15 -7.22
N LEU A 480 -14.75 2.66 -7.57
CA LEU A 480 -14.17 2.84 -8.90
C LEU A 480 -14.98 2.09 -9.98
N SER A 481 -15.38 0.84 -9.68
CA SER A 481 -16.18 0.00 -10.59
C SER A 481 -17.58 0.56 -10.79
N ALA A 482 -18.26 0.90 -9.69
CA ALA A 482 -19.58 1.52 -9.72
C ALA A 482 -19.50 2.88 -10.42
N GLY A 483 -18.49 3.71 -10.15
CA GLY A 483 -18.32 4.98 -10.83
C GLY A 483 -18.23 4.86 -12.36
N LYS A 484 -17.48 3.87 -12.87
CA LYS A 484 -17.41 3.60 -14.33
C LYS A 484 -18.75 3.10 -14.90
N GLY A 485 -19.37 2.11 -14.26
CA GLY A 485 -20.65 1.55 -14.72
C GLY A 485 -21.78 2.56 -14.68
N LEU A 486 -21.81 3.41 -13.66
CA LEU A 486 -22.82 4.44 -13.50
C LEU A 486 -22.60 5.65 -14.40
N ALA A 487 -21.35 6.02 -14.72
CA ALA A 487 -21.08 7.02 -15.76
C ALA A 487 -21.66 6.56 -17.11
N ILE A 488 -21.48 5.29 -17.46
CA ILE A 488 -22.07 4.68 -18.67
C ILE A 488 -23.60 4.65 -18.58
N TYR A 489 -24.17 4.21 -17.45
CA TYR A 489 -25.62 4.16 -17.27
C TYR A 489 -26.27 5.55 -17.32
N ALA A 490 -25.67 6.55 -16.71
CA ALA A 490 -26.15 7.94 -16.74
C ALA A 490 -26.12 8.48 -18.19
N LEU A 491 -25.06 8.19 -18.93
CA LEU A 491 -24.96 8.55 -20.35
C LEU A 491 -26.04 7.85 -21.19
N ILE A 492 -26.23 6.54 -21.02
CA ILE A 492 -27.28 5.78 -21.72
C ILE A 492 -28.67 6.31 -21.36
N SER A 493 -28.95 6.52 -20.07
CA SER A 493 -30.24 7.04 -19.60
C SER A 493 -30.52 8.42 -20.18
N ALA A 494 -29.52 9.31 -20.18
CA ALA A 494 -29.62 10.62 -20.79
C ALA A 494 -29.90 10.51 -22.30
N ILE A 495 -29.18 9.66 -23.02
CA ILE A 495 -29.42 9.40 -24.45
C ILE A 495 -30.83 8.83 -24.68
N SER A 496 -31.28 7.87 -23.88
CA SER A 496 -32.60 7.24 -24.01
C SER A 496 -33.74 8.20 -23.72
N LEU A 497 -33.62 9.04 -22.68
CA LEU A 497 -34.57 10.12 -22.40
C LEU A 497 -34.62 11.14 -23.55
N SER A 498 -33.46 11.47 -24.09
CA SER A 498 -33.33 12.38 -25.23
C SER A 498 -33.94 11.80 -26.51
N LEU A 499 -33.75 10.50 -26.75
CA LEU A 499 -34.31 9.78 -27.89
C LEU A 499 -35.82 9.61 -27.76
N LEU A 500 -36.32 9.34 -26.56
CA LEU A 500 -37.76 9.29 -26.30
C LEU A 500 -38.40 10.65 -26.55
N ALA A 501 -37.79 11.73 -26.06
CA ALA A 501 -38.24 13.08 -26.34
C ALA A 501 -38.17 13.42 -27.84
N PHE A 502 -37.13 12.96 -28.55
CA PHE A 502 -36.99 13.08 -30.00
C PHE A 502 -38.11 12.36 -30.77
N LEU A 503 -38.62 11.22 -30.26
CA LEU A 503 -39.69 10.43 -30.91
C LEU A 503 -41.10 10.95 -30.60
N LEU A 504 -41.27 11.67 -29.49
CA LEU A 504 -42.55 12.24 -29.05
C LEU A 504 -42.82 13.63 -29.66
N LEU A 505 -41.79 14.27 -30.22
CA LEU A 505 -41.84 15.50 -31.01
C LEU A 505 -41.96 15.17 -32.49
#